data_AF-A0A945D9M1-F1
#
_entry.id   AF-A0A945D9M1-F1
#
_cell.length_a   1.000
_cell.length_b   1.000
_cell.length_c   1.000
_cell.angle_alpha   90.00
_cell.angle_beta   90.00
_cell.angle_gamma   90.00
#
_symmetry.space_group_name_H-M   'P 1'
#
loop_
_entity.id
_entity.type
_entity.pdbx_description
1 polymer ?
#
loop_
_entity_poly.entity_id
_entity_poly.type
_entity_poly.pdbx_seq_one_letter_code
_entity_poly.pdbx_strand_id
1 'polypeptide(L)'
;MILKKKKKKSMPIFDEKHNLNQELVEIIFDKGINNKYKTLADYLTKQDYTYVVKDLEKLVCQVETRLHDQVFYMAHLIYRIMELSGNWSDAGEQQVKTAFCRNLLKIAPENPISQEDALKFLQVLETNMQSLEMREMTLPTAQAKFKNYFFDILGKKFNSYKVEELNKIIKFLGSKKFFQGGFYGSEQEFILGEGKEKFIGGYDVIYLEKEDIRTPNNVMSMAAIIGHRSVYIRLESLKTIFTQKWLHCFRYDEMEKDDIRGSSKRAISEGIKFKALSLFGVKSEQELMAIEDKFVKDMGETILYHELGHGLVQHDILSAEDATIAEATRIYGENIYTALLEFMADFAPSHNKLCGPIYNMCKIAKKDLNRATRMYYIYMSDTWFFDTEDKYMYIYSELMALVLLKYVKADQSIDFGRLEQDLEFEKNYAKKPKKTFFEKLCHLLVLDMQALKGMATGAKYTLAGKEKNYKELKEICLNLFKKNDGFVHERTYEFLSPYWTNIIGYVKKISDSDKKMDNFIAQKEKDILRKILIFSAGKENAEKCNFNYRKYILERMKELKIYWQ
;
A
#
# COMPACT_ATOMS: atom_id res chain seq x y z
N MET A 1 -58.35 -26.21 5.12
CA MET A 1 -57.09 -26.01 5.88
C MET A 1 -56.81 -24.51 5.94
N ILE A 2 -57.18 -23.83 7.03
CA ILE A 2 -56.93 -22.39 7.20
C ILE A 2 -55.45 -22.25 7.58
N LEU A 3 -54.62 -21.81 6.64
CA LEU A 3 -53.24 -21.39 6.91
C LEU A 3 -53.30 -20.21 7.89
N LYS A 4 -53.06 -20.45 9.18
CA LYS A 4 -52.81 -19.39 10.16
C LYS A 4 -51.61 -18.58 9.64
N LYS A 5 -51.86 -17.39 9.10
CA LYS A 5 -50.80 -16.40 8.83
C LYS A 5 -50.04 -16.19 10.15
N LYS A 6 -48.79 -16.64 10.23
CA LYS A 6 -47.90 -16.31 11.35
C LYS A 6 -47.87 -14.78 11.46
N LYS A 7 -48.26 -14.25 12.61
CA LYS A 7 -48.21 -12.82 12.89
C LYS A 7 -46.73 -12.41 12.84
N LYS A 8 -46.36 -11.50 11.94
CA LYS A 8 -44.97 -11.01 11.86
C LYS A 8 -44.57 -10.42 13.21
N LYS A 9 -43.36 -10.75 13.68
CA LYS A 9 -42.84 -10.21 14.94
C LYS A 9 -42.41 -8.75 14.68
N SER A 10 -42.77 -7.82 15.55
CA SER A 10 -42.31 -6.44 15.41
C SER A 10 -40.88 -6.32 15.96
N MET A 11 -40.00 -5.62 15.25
CA MET A 11 -38.66 -5.23 15.71
C MET A 11 -38.56 -3.71 15.63
N PRO A 12 -38.98 -2.98 16.69
CA PRO A 12 -38.78 -1.54 16.73
C PRO A 12 -37.29 -1.25 16.86
N ILE A 13 -36.77 -0.36 16.03
CA ILE A 13 -35.36 0.04 16.06
C ILE A 13 -35.08 0.88 17.30
N PHE A 14 -35.95 1.84 17.58
CA PHE A 14 -35.94 2.66 18.79
C PHE A 14 -37.12 2.29 19.70
N ASP A 15 -36.90 2.37 21.01
CA ASP A 15 -37.97 2.24 22.00
C ASP A 15 -38.84 3.52 22.05
N GLU A 16 -39.90 3.50 22.86
CA GLU A 16 -40.81 4.65 23.01
C GLU A 16 -40.11 5.91 23.56
N LYS A 17 -38.99 5.73 24.27
CA LYS A 17 -38.14 6.81 24.79
C LYS A 17 -37.06 7.24 23.79
N HIS A 18 -37.13 6.73 22.56
CA HIS A 18 -36.19 6.99 21.47
C HIS A 18 -34.75 6.49 21.73
N ASN A 19 -34.57 5.54 22.65
CA ASN A 19 -33.30 4.83 22.83
C ASN A 19 -33.22 3.64 21.88
N LEU A 20 -32.01 3.18 21.57
CA LEU A 20 -31.81 2.00 20.75
C LEU A 20 -32.34 0.74 21.47
N ASN A 21 -33.13 -0.07 20.76
CA ASN A 21 -33.65 -1.32 21.28
C ASN A 21 -32.51 -2.31 21.61
N GLN A 22 -32.48 -2.82 22.85
CA GLN A 22 -31.43 -3.73 23.31
C GLN A 22 -31.43 -5.08 22.58
N GLU A 23 -32.61 -5.63 22.23
CA GLU A 23 -32.68 -6.85 21.41
C GLU A 23 -32.02 -6.62 20.04
N LEU A 24 -32.18 -5.42 19.47
CA LEU A 24 -31.52 -5.06 18.21
C LEU A 24 -30.00 -4.93 18.38
N VAL A 25 -29.54 -4.34 19.49
CA VAL A 25 -28.10 -4.24 19.81
C VAL A 25 -27.46 -5.63 19.89
N GLU A 26 -28.11 -6.56 20.57
CA GLU A 26 -27.67 -7.96 20.64
C GLU A 26 -27.57 -8.58 19.25
N ILE A 27 -28.58 -8.37 18.38
CA ILE A 27 -28.57 -8.84 17.00
C ILE A 27 -27.42 -8.24 16.19
N ILE A 28 -27.17 -6.93 16.30
CA ILE A 28 -26.12 -6.22 15.56
C ILE A 28 -24.74 -6.79 15.90
N PHE A 29 -24.52 -7.12 17.18
CA PHE A 29 -23.23 -7.61 17.65
C PHE A 29 -23.10 -9.14 17.70
N ASP A 30 -24.11 -9.89 17.28
CA ASP A 30 -24.07 -11.34 17.18
C ASP A 30 -23.22 -11.78 15.98
N LYS A 31 -22.13 -12.51 16.26
CA LYS A 31 -21.19 -13.01 15.25
C LYS A 31 -21.79 -14.10 14.35
N GLY A 32 -22.73 -14.91 14.85
CA GLY A 32 -23.40 -15.92 14.05
C GLY A 32 -24.34 -15.30 13.02
N ILE A 33 -25.03 -14.23 13.40
CA ILE A 33 -25.93 -13.48 12.52
C ILE A 33 -25.12 -12.69 11.49
N ASN A 34 -24.18 -11.85 11.92
CA ASN A 34 -23.47 -10.95 11.01
C ASN A 34 -22.60 -11.66 9.95
N ASN A 35 -22.13 -12.88 10.20
CA ASN A 35 -21.40 -13.67 9.21
C ASN A 35 -22.33 -14.40 8.22
N LYS A 36 -23.61 -14.56 8.56
CA LYS A 36 -24.60 -15.31 7.75
C LYS A 36 -25.43 -14.41 6.83
N TYR A 37 -25.72 -13.19 7.26
CA TYR A 37 -26.60 -12.26 6.55
C TYR A 37 -25.80 -11.07 6.01
N LYS A 38 -26.18 -10.59 4.82
CA LYS A 38 -25.43 -9.50 4.17
C LYS A 38 -25.64 -8.17 4.88
N THR A 39 -26.86 -7.92 5.33
CA THR A 39 -27.26 -6.68 6.04
C THR A 39 -28.30 -6.98 7.11
N LEU A 40 -28.51 -6.03 8.02
CA LEU A 40 -29.55 -6.07 9.04
C LEU A 40 -30.93 -6.07 8.39
N ALA A 41 -31.13 -5.30 7.33
CA ALA A 41 -32.35 -5.34 6.52
C ALA A 41 -32.61 -6.74 5.92
N ASP A 42 -31.57 -7.41 5.40
CA ASP A 42 -31.65 -8.79 4.89
C ASP A 42 -32.02 -9.77 6.02
N TYR A 43 -31.39 -9.65 7.19
CA TYR A 43 -31.71 -10.45 8.36
C TYR A 43 -33.17 -10.27 8.81
N LEU A 44 -33.59 -9.03 9.05
CA LEU A 44 -34.94 -8.71 9.53
C LEU A 44 -36.02 -9.21 8.56
N THR A 45 -35.77 -9.06 7.26
CA THR A 45 -36.69 -9.56 6.22
C THR A 45 -36.77 -11.08 6.22
N LYS A 46 -35.64 -11.80 6.28
CA LYS A 46 -35.60 -13.28 6.29
C LYS A 46 -36.13 -13.91 7.57
N GLN A 47 -36.14 -13.17 8.68
CA GLN A 47 -36.73 -13.60 9.95
C GLN A 47 -38.18 -13.14 10.13
N ASP A 48 -38.84 -12.65 9.08
CA ASP A 48 -40.23 -12.19 9.11
C ASP A 48 -40.52 -11.08 10.15
N TYR A 49 -39.54 -10.20 10.42
CA TYR A 49 -39.74 -9.02 11.24
C TYR A 49 -40.42 -7.89 10.47
N THR A 50 -41.27 -7.11 11.15
CA THR A 50 -41.69 -5.77 10.69
C THR A 50 -40.89 -4.70 11.41
N TYR A 51 -40.34 -3.75 10.66
CA TYR A 51 -39.56 -2.63 11.18
C TYR A 51 -39.80 -1.39 10.32
N VAL A 52 -39.47 -0.21 10.84
CA VAL A 52 -39.60 1.07 10.13
C VAL A 52 -38.29 1.37 9.40
N VAL A 53 -38.33 1.44 8.06
CA VAL A 53 -37.14 1.66 7.22
C VAL A 53 -36.43 2.98 7.58
N LYS A 54 -37.19 4.06 7.80
CA LYS A 54 -36.64 5.37 8.20
C LYS A 54 -35.88 5.32 9.52
N ASP A 55 -36.30 4.47 10.46
CA ASP A 55 -35.59 4.33 11.73
C ASP A 55 -34.28 3.57 11.55
N LEU A 56 -34.25 2.57 10.65
CA LEU A 56 -33.01 1.90 10.28
C LEU A 56 -32.04 2.87 9.59
N GLU A 57 -32.52 3.69 8.64
CA GLU A 57 -31.72 4.74 8.00
C GLU A 57 -31.16 5.73 9.02
N LYS A 58 -31.98 6.13 10.00
CA LYS A 58 -31.56 7.00 11.11
C LYS A 58 -30.47 6.35 11.96
N LEU A 59 -30.59 5.06 12.30
CA LEU A 59 -29.57 4.32 13.03
C LEU A 59 -28.25 4.27 12.25
N VAL A 60 -28.30 3.96 10.95
CA VAL A 60 -27.11 3.94 10.08
C VAL A 60 -26.43 5.30 10.08
N CYS A 61 -27.19 6.38 9.88
CA CYS A 61 -26.67 7.75 9.91
C CYS A 61 -26.03 8.14 11.26
N GLN A 62 -26.62 7.71 12.39
CA GLN A 62 -26.05 7.91 13.72
C GLN A 62 -24.69 7.22 13.87
N VAL A 63 -24.55 5.98 13.38
CA VAL A 63 -23.29 5.23 13.41
C VAL A 63 -22.25 5.88 12.51
N GLU A 64 -22.63 6.27 11.28
CA GLU A 64 -21.73 6.94 10.33
C GLU A 64 -21.21 8.27 10.89
N THR A 65 -22.09 9.10 11.46
CA THR A 65 -21.72 10.38 12.09
C THR A 65 -20.78 10.15 13.27
N ARG A 66 -21.12 9.20 14.14
CA ARG A 66 -20.30 8.88 15.32
C ARG A 66 -18.91 8.37 14.93
N LEU A 67 -18.80 7.58 13.86
CA LEU A 67 -17.52 7.13 13.36
C LEU A 67 -16.73 8.27 12.74
N HIS A 68 -17.36 9.12 11.93
CA HIS A 68 -16.75 10.30 11.35
C HIS A 68 -16.13 11.21 12.43
N ASP A 69 -16.88 11.54 13.47
CA ASP A 69 -16.40 12.42 14.56
C ASP A 69 -15.19 11.83 15.30
N GLN A 70 -15.16 10.51 15.45
CA GLN A 70 -14.04 9.81 16.09
C GLN A 70 -12.80 9.81 15.20
N VAL A 71 -12.96 9.59 13.88
CA VAL A 71 -11.84 9.70 12.93
C VAL A 71 -11.36 11.15 12.81
N PHE A 72 -12.27 12.12 12.85
CA PHE A 72 -11.93 13.55 12.88
C PHE A 72 -11.11 13.91 14.12
N TYR A 73 -11.51 13.44 15.30
CA TYR A 73 -10.72 13.59 16.53
C TYR A 73 -9.33 12.96 16.36
N MET A 74 -9.24 11.73 15.85
CA MET A 74 -7.97 11.04 15.66
C MET A 74 -7.05 11.74 14.65
N ALA A 75 -7.60 12.29 13.56
CA ALA A 75 -6.83 13.06 12.58
C ALA A 75 -6.15 14.28 13.22
N HIS A 76 -6.86 15.03 14.05
CA HIS A 76 -6.30 16.18 14.78
C HIS A 76 -5.31 15.74 15.86
N LEU A 77 -5.60 14.67 16.59
CA LEU A 77 -4.70 14.16 17.63
C LEU A 77 -3.36 13.70 17.03
N ILE A 78 -3.40 12.97 15.90
CA ILE A 78 -2.19 12.54 15.19
C ILE A 78 -1.41 13.75 14.67
N TYR A 79 -2.08 14.73 14.05
CA TYR A 79 -1.44 15.96 13.61
C TYR A 79 -0.75 16.68 14.78
N ARG A 80 -1.42 16.80 15.93
CA ARG A 80 -0.86 17.45 17.13
C ARG A 80 0.34 16.70 17.67
N ILE A 81 0.34 15.36 17.66
CA ILE A 81 1.49 14.55 18.05
C ILE A 81 2.68 14.79 17.10
N MET A 82 2.44 14.83 15.79
CA MET A 82 3.47 15.11 14.80
C MET A 82 4.08 16.49 15.01
N GLU A 83 3.25 17.52 15.18
CA GLU A 83 3.70 18.89 15.44
C GLU A 83 4.52 19.01 16.73
N LEU A 84 4.06 18.41 17.83
CA LEU A 84 4.73 18.47 19.13
C LEU A 84 6.03 17.65 19.18
N SER A 85 6.12 16.58 18.41
CA SER A 85 7.30 15.70 18.38
C SER A 85 8.33 16.10 17.32
N GLY A 86 7.91 16.86 16.29
CA GLY A 86 8.70 17.11 15.09
C GLY A 86 8.89 15.87 14.21
N ASN A 87 8.25 14.74 14.52
CA ASN A 87 8.32 13.53 13.72
C ASN A 87 7.15 13.48 12.73
N TRP A 88 7.46 13.70 11.47
CA TRP A 88 6.48 13.76 10.37
C TRP A 88 6.47 12.49 9.51
N SER A 89 7.00 11.38 10.02
CA SER A 89 7.16 10.11 9.29
C SER A 89 8.06 10.24 8.05
N ASP A 90 8.15 9.17 7.26
CA ASP A 90 8.83 9.16 5.96
C ASP A 90 8.13 10.08 4.94
N ALA A 91 6.86 10.45 5.16
CA ALA A 91 6.11 11.34 4.27
C ALA A 91 6.64 12.80 4.31
N GLY A 92 7.18 13.24 5.44
CA GLY A 92 7.69 14.60 5.64
C GLY A 92 6.61 15.65 5.88
N GLU A 93 7.01 16.73 6.57
CA GLU A 93 6.10 17.78 7.08
C GLU A 93 5.22 18.41 6.01
N GLN A 94 5.81 18.77 4.86
CA GLN A 94 5.08 19.47 3.80
C GLN A 94 3.98 18.62 3.18
N GLN A 95 4.23 17.33 2.92
CA GLN A 95 3.25 16.42 2.33
C GLN A 95 2.10 16.17 3.31
N VAL A 96 2.41 15.97 4.59
CA VAL A 96 1.43 15.79 5.66
C VAL A 96 0.52 17.02 5.79
N LYS A 97 1.09 18.24 5.87
CA LYS A 97 0.32 19.49 5.95
C LYS A 97 -0.55 19.71 4.71
N THR A 98 0.00 19.48 3.52
CA THR A 98 -0.71 19.59 2.24
C THR A 98 -1.89 18.63 2.18
N ALA A 99 -1.68 17.37 2.55
CA ALA A 99 -2.71 16.34 2.54
C ALA A 99 -3.83 16.64 3.53
N PHE A 100 -3.50 17.15 4.72
CA PHE A 100 -4.49 17.49 5.74
C PHE A 100 -5.26 18.76 5.40
N CYS A 101 -4.59 19.77 4.84
CA CYS A 101 -5.22 20.98 4.30
C CYS A 101 -6.29 20.63 3.26
N ARG A 102 -5.95 19.79 2.27
CA ARG A 102 -6.92 19.32 1.27
C ARG A 102 -8.12 18.62 1.89
N ASN A 103 -7.89 17.75 2.88
CA ASN A 103 -8.96 16.98 3.48
C ASN A 103 -9.91 17.82 4.37
N LEU A 104 -9.37 18.74 5.17
CA LEU A 104 -10.16 19.62 6.03
C LEU A 104 -10.94 20.66 5.24
N LEU A 105 -10.31 21.26 4.22
CA LEU A 105 -10.92 22.31 3.40
C LEU A 105 -11.71 21.76 2.22
N LYS A 106 -11.71 20.44 2.00
CA LYS A 106 -12.38 19.75 0.88
C LYS A 106 -11.95 20.30 -0.48
N ILE A 107 -10.66 20.55 -0.63
CA ILE A 107 -10.07 21.04 -1.88
C ILE A 107 -9.98 19.88 -2.87
N ALA A 108 -10.64 20.03 -4.01
CA ALA A 108 -10.65 19.02 -5.06
C ALA A 108 -9.22 18.74 -5.61
N PRO A 109 -8.91 17.50 -6.02
CA PRO A 109 -7.59 17.12 -6.55
C PRO A 109 -7.05 18.03 -7.66
N GLU A 110 -7.92 18.45 -8.58
CA GLU A 110 -7.62 19.29 -9.74
C GLU A 110 -7.20 20.72 -9.38
N ASN A 111 -7.57 21.19 -8.18
CA ASN A 111 -7.28 22.55 -7.74
C ASN A 111 -5.92 22.60 -7.02
N PRO A 112 -5.03 23.53 -7.38
CA PRO A 112 -3.82 23.79 -6.61
C PRO A 112 -4.19 24.39 -5.24
N ILE A 113 -3.34 24.16 -4.23
CA ILE A 113 -3.51 24.81 -2.93
C ILE A 113 -2.96 26.24 -3.05
N SER A 114 -3.82 27.22 -2.78
CA SER A 114 -3.42 28.63 -2.77
C SER A 114 -2.87 29.07 -1.40
N GLN A 115 -2.29 30.27 -1.35
CA GLN A 115 -1.90 30.87 -0.07
C GLN A 115 -3.10 31.16 0.84
N GLU A 116 -4.25 31.51 0.25
CA GLU A 116 -5.51 31.72 0.99
C GLU A 116 -5.97 30.41 1.64
N ASP A 117 -5.88 29.28 0.92
CA ASP A 117 -6.19 27.96 1.48
C ASP A 117 -5.27 27.62 2.66
N ALA A 118 -3.98 27.93 2.56
CA ALA A 118 -3.04 27.70 3.66
C ALA A 118 -3.40 28.52 4.91
N LEU A 119 -3.77 29.80 4.75
CA LEU A 119 -4.21 30.65 5.87
C LEU A 119 -5.53 30.14 6.48
N LYS A 120 -6.49 29.77 5.63
CA LYS A 120 -7.77 29.20 6.07
C LYS A 120 -7.58 27.88 6.81
N PHE A 121 -6.66 27.03 6.33
CA PHE A 121 -6.32 25.78 6.99
C PHE A 121 -5.80 26.02 8.40
N LEU A 122 -4.88 26.96 8.59
CA LEU A 122 -4.36 27.29 9.93
C LEU A 122 -5.46 27.79 10.87
N GLN A 123 -6.39 28.62 10.38
CA GLN A 123 -7.53 29.11 11.17
C GLN A 123 -8.49 27.98 11.57
N VAL A 124 -8.84 27.11 10.63
CA VAL A 124 -9.72 25.95 10.87
C VAL A 124 -9.05 24.97 11.83
N LEU A 125 -7.76 24.69 11.63
CA LEU A 125 -6.98 23.82 12.48
C LEU A 125 -6.96 24.34 13.93
N GLU A 126 -6.65 25.62 14.14
CA GLU A 126 -6.61 26.21 15.48
C GLU A 126 -7.99 26.16 16.16
N THR A 127 -9.05 26.50 15.42
CA THR A 127 -10.43 26.42 15.92
C THR A 127 -10.78 24.99 16.36
N ASN A 128 -10.43 24.00 15.52
CA ASN A 128 -10.67 22.60 15.82
C ASN A 128 -9.85 22.14 17.03
N MET A 129 -8.55 22.47 17.09
CA MET A 129 -7.67 22.13 18.22
C MET A 129 -8.16 22.72 19.54
N GLN A 130 -8.75 23.93 19.52
CA GLN A 130 -9.39 24.49 20.70
C GLN A 130 -10.66 23.72 21.08
N SER A 131 -11.55 23.47 20.12
CA SER A 131 -12.82 22.76 20.36
C SER A 131 -12.64 21.31 20.84
N LEU A 132 -11.56 20.65 20.41
CA LEU A 132 -11.20 19.28 20.79
C LEU A 132 -10.29 19.23 22.04
N GLU A 133 -10.05 20.37 22.69
CA GLU A 133 -9.21 20.51 23.89
C GLU A 133 -7.75 20.03 23.67
N MET A 134 -7.22 20.18 22.46
CA MET A 134 -5.89 19.72 22.04
C MET A 134 -4.81 20.80 22.06
N ARG A 135 -5.20 22.08 22.02
CA ARG A 135 -4.29 23.23 21.95
C ARG A 135 -3.21 23.19 23.04
N GLU A 136 -3.63 23.01 24.29
CA GLU A 136 -2.74 23.01 25.46
C GLU A 136 -2.19 21.62 25.83
N MET A 137 -2.40 20.60 24.99
CA MET A 137 -1.87 19.26 25.25
C MET A 137 -0.34 19.23 25.13
N THR A 138 0.30 18.56 26.08
CA THR A 138 1.71 18.17 25.98
C THR A 138 1.88 16.89 25.16
N LEU A 139 3.08 16.64 24.62
CA LEU A 139 3.36 15.44 23.85
C LEU A 139 3.04 14.15 24.63
N PRO A 140 3.48 13.96 25.89
CA PRO A 140 3.12 12.77 26.66
C PRO A 140 1.61 12.57 26.85
N THR A 141 0.87 13.66 27.09
CA THR A 141 -0.59 13.61 27.22
C THR A 141 -1.25 13.18 25.91
N ALA A 142 -0.84 13.75 24.79
CA ALA A 142 -1.37 13.42 23.48
C ALA A 142 -1.09 11.95 23.11
N GLN A 143 0.15 11.48 23.33
CA GLN A 143 0.54 10.09 23.13
C GLN A 143 -0.24 9.11 24.03
N ALA A 144 -0.46 9.46 25.29
CA ALA A 144 -1.26 8.64 26.21
C ALA A 144 -2.73 8.56 25.77
N LYS A 145 -3.33 9.67 25.33
CA LYS A 145 -4.69 9.68 24.78
C LYS A 145 -4.79 8.81 23.53
N PHE A 146 -3.83 8.93 22.62
CA PHE A 146 -3.77 8.15 21.39
C PHE A 146 -3.63 6.65 21.67
N LYS A 147 -2.69 6.25 22.54
CA LYS A 147 -2.45 4.84 22.89
C LYS A 147 -3.66 4.17 23.54
N ASN A 148 -4.42 4.92 24.33
CA ASN A 148 -5.58 4.40 25.06
C ASN A 148 -6.91 4.63 24.34
N TYR A 149 -6.88 5.01 23.06
CA TYR A 149 -8.09 5.34 22.31
C TYR A 149 -8.85 4.08 21.88
N PHE A 150 -10.19 4.16 21.95
CA PHE A 150 -11.11 3.14 21.45
C PHE A 150 -12.19 3.82 20.63
N PHE A 151 -12.58 3.18 19.53
CA PHE A 151 -13.80 3.56 18.83
C PHE A 151 -15.01 3.04 19.60
N ASP A 152 -15.95 3.92 19.92
CA ASP A 152 -17.22 3.58 20.56
C ASP A 152 -18.35 3.69 19.53
N ILE A 153 -18.96 2.55 19.23
CA ILE A 153 -20.11 2.44 18.34
C ILE A 153 -21.22 1.70 19.08
N LEU A 154 -22.36 2.39 19.27
CA LEU A 154 -23.53 1.87 19.97
C LEU A 154 -23.21 1.32 21.39
N GLY A 155 -22.25 1.93 22.09
CA GLY A 155 -21.82 1.55 23.44
C GLY A 155 -20.77 0.43 23.48
N LYS A 156 -20.39 -0.13 22.32
CA LYS A 156 -19.34 -1.14 22.22
C LYS A 156 -18.01 -0.51 21.81
N LYS A 157 -16.96 -0.85 22.56
CA LYS A 157 -15.59 -0.35 22.34
C LYS A 157 -14.80 -1.28 21.41
N PHE A 158 -14.13 -0.69 20.43
CA PHE A 158 -13.25 -1.36 19.47
C PHE A 158 -11.84 -0.76 19.58
N ASN A 159 -10.82 -1.62 19.53
CA ASN A 159 -9.43 -1.18 19.53
C ASN A 159 -9.14 -0.39 18.24
N SER A 160 -8.43 0.73 18.36
CA SER A 160 -8.08 1.57 17.21
C SER A 160 -7.24 0.84 16.16
N TYR A 161 -6.46 -0.16 16.56
CA TYR A 161 -5.55 -0.91 15.69
C TYR A 161 -6.12 -2.22 15.12
N LYS A 162 -7.36 -2.60 15.47
CA LYS A 162 -8.03 -3.82 15.01
C LYS A 162 -9.48 -3.51 14.68
N VAL A 163 -9.72 -3.03 13.46
CA VAL A 163 -11.01 -2.48 13.03
C VAL A 163 -11.86 -3.48 12.24
N GLU A 164 -11.43 -4.73 12.09
CA GLU A 164 -12.12 -5.74 11.27
C GLU A 164 -13.53 -6.04 11.79
N GLU A 165 -13.69 -6.14 13.12
CA GLU A 165 -15.01 -6.32 13.72
C GLU A 165 -15.92 -5.12 13.47
N LEU A 166 -15.37 -3.91 13.62
CA LEU A 166 -16.10 -2.66 13.36
C LEU A 166 -16.56 -2.59 11.90
N ASN A 167 -15.69 -2.91 10.95
CA ASN A 167 -16.03 -2.95 9.52
C ASN A 167 -17.16 -3.96 9.21
N LYS A 168 -17.15 -5.13 9.85
CA LYS A 168 -18.25 -6.10 9.72
C LYS A 168 -19.57 -5.53 10.21
N ILE A 169 -19.56 -4.78 11.32
CA ILE A 169 -20.76 -4.14 11.86
C ILE A 169 -21.28 -3.05 10.93
N ILE A 170 -20.41 -2.16 10.45
CA ILE A 170 -20.78 -1.08 9.51
C ILE A 170 -21.41 -1.67 8.24
N LYS A 171 -20.77 -2.71 7.69
CA LYS A 171 -21.28 -3.46 6.52
C LYS A 171 -22.61 -4.13 6.82
N PHE A 172 -22.74 -4.79 7.97
CA PHE A 172 -23.98 -5.44 8.38
C PHE A 172 -25.10 -4.43 8.59
N LEU A 173 -24.84 -3.23 9.12
CA LEU A 173 -25.85 -2.18 9.22
C LEU A 173 -26.35 -1.69 7.85
N GLY A 174 -25.62 -1.97 6.77
CA GLY A 174 -25.95 -1.56 5.41
C GLY A 174 -25.43 -0.17 5.06
N SER A 175 -24.44 0.33 5.82
CA SER A 175 -23.76 1.59 5.51
C SER A 175 -23.07 1.53 4.15
N LYS A 176 -23.01 2.68 3.47
CA LYS A 176 -22.21 2.86 2.24
C LYS A 176 -20.78 3.32 2.53
N LYS A 177 -20.48 3.59 3.80
CA LYS A 177 -19.16 4.03 4.24
C LYS A 177 -18.23 2.83 4.40
N PHE A 178 -16.99 3.02 4.01
CA PHE A 178 -15.89 2.11 4.25
C PHE A 178 -14.90 2.78 5.19
N PHE A 179 -14.45 2.00 6.17
CA PHE A 179 -13.50 2.46 7.16
C PHE A 179 -12.22 1.63 7.06
N GLN A 180 -11.14 2.28 6.63
CA GLN A 180 -9.79 1.73 6.76
C GLN A 180 -9.23 2.23 8.09
N GLY A 181 -8.63 1.31 8.85
CA GLY A 181 -7.95 1.61 10.09
C GLY A 181 -6.96 0.51 10.43
N GLY A 182 -5.79 0.88 10.94
CA GLY A 182 -4.77 -0.09 11.28
C GLY A 182 -3.39 0.53 11.32
N PHE A 183 -2.38 -0.32 11.33
CA PHE A 183 -0.99 0.09 11.26
C PHE A 183 -0.48 0.04 9.82
N TYR A 184 0.18 1.11 9.39
CA TYR A 184 1.08 1.11 8.23
C TYR A 184 2.50 1.30 8.75
N GLY A 185 3.33 0.25 8.64
CA GLY A 185 4.60 0.18 9.37
C GLY A 185 4.38 0.30 10.88
N SER A 186 4.94 1.34 11.50
CA SER A 186 4.78 1.63 12.94
C SER A 186 3.69 2.66 13.27
N GLU A 187 3.04 3.24 12.27
CA GLU A 187 2.09 4.35 12.45
C GLU A 187 0.65 3.86 12.32
N GLN A 188 -0.27 4.39 13.14
CA GLN A 188 -1.69 4.15 12.90
C GLN A 188 -2.24 5.18 11.94
N GLU A 189 -3.11 4.73 11.05
CA GLU A 189 -3.74 5.58 10.05
C GLU A 189 -5.22 5.20 9.92
N PHE A 190 -6.04 6.18 9.54
CA PHE A 190 -7.48 5.99 9.38
C PHE A 190 -7.99 6.73 8.14
N ILE A 191 -8.87 6.08 7.38
CA ILE A 191 -9.66 6.70 6.31
C ILE A 191 -11.12 6.27 6.46
N LEU A 192 -12.03 7.24 6.43
CA LEU A 192 -13.46 7.01 6.28
C LEU A 192 -13.94 7.65 4.98
N GLY A 193 -14.66 6.89 4.17
CA GLY A 193 -15.14 7.39 2.89
C GLY A 193 -16.24 6.54 2.27
N GLU A 194 -16.70 6.96 1.09
CA GLU A 194 -17.69 6.25 0.28
C GLU A 194 -17.00 5.52 -0.87
N GLY A 195 -17.54 4.37 -1.26
CA GLY A 195 -16.92 3.59 -2.31
C GLY A 195 -17.69 2.38 -2.78
N LYS A 196 -16.98 1.52 -3.52
CA LYS A 196 -17.49 0.26 -4.05
C LYS A 196 -16.55 -0.88 -3.70
N GLU A 197 -17.13 -2.00 -3.30
CA GLU A 197 -16.40 -3.23 -2.99
C GLU A 197 -16.46 -4.21 -4.16
N LYS A 198 -15.33 -4.88 -4.43
CA LYS A 198 -15.22 -5.97 -5.39
C LYS A 198 -14.31 -7.06 -4.83
N PHE A 199 -14.75 -8.31 -4.91
CA PHE A 199 -13.94 -9.44 -4.49
C PHE A 199 -13.02 -9.93 -5.63
N ILE A 200 -11.71 -10.00 -5.38
CA ILE A 200 -10.71 -10.46 -6.37
C ILE A 200 -9.76 -11.46 -5.70
N GLY A 201 -9.80 -12.72 -6.14
CA GLY A 201 -8.78 -13.73 -5.78
C GLY A 201 -8.56 -13.94 -4.27
N GLY A 202 -9.57 -13.69 -3.42
CA GLY A 202 -9.41 -13.79 -1.95
C GLY A 202 -9.35 -12.46 -1.21
N TYR A 203 -9.30 -11.34 -1.95
CA TYR A 203 -9.20 -9.98 -1.40
C TYR A 203 -10.51 -9.21 -1.59
N ASP A 204 -10.89 -8.45 -0.57
CA ASP A 204 -11.89 -7.40 -0.66
C ASP A 204 -11.21 -6.13 -1.19
N VAL A 205 -11.52 -5.75 -2.43
CA VAL A 205 -10.98 -4.53 -3.06
C VAL A 205 -12.01 -3.42 -2.95
N ILE A 206 -11.69 -2.38 -2.20
CA ILE A 206 -12.53 -1.20 -1.98
C ILE A 206 -11.98 -0.06 -2.83
N TYR A 207 -12.79 0.45 -3.76
CA TYR A 207 -12.50 1.70 -4.47
C TYR A 207 -13.17 2.84 -3.70
N LEU A 208 -12.38 3.61 -2.95
CA LEU A 208 -12.84 4.81 -2.26
C LEU A 208 -13.01 5.92 -3.30
N GLU A 209 -14.26 6.23 -3.63
CA GLU A 209 -14.64 7.26 -4.59
C GLU A 209 -14.54 8.65 -3.98
N LYS A 210 -14.75 8.75 -2.66
CA LYS A 210 -14.68 10.00 -1.88
C LYS A 210 -14.17 9.72 -0.47
N GLU A 211 -13.29 10.58 0.04
CA GLU A 211 -12.76 10.50 1.40
C GLU A 211 -13.39 11.58 2.28
N ASP A 212 -14.28 11.18 3.19
CA ASP A 212 -14.96 12.11 4.09
C ASP A 212 -14.00 12.66 5.16
N ILE A 213 -13.09 11.83 5.66
CA ILE A 213 -12.06 12.23 6.61
C ILE A 213 -10.93 11.21 6.58
N ARG A 214 -9.69 11.68 6.71
CA ARG A 214 -8.51 10.82 6.85
C ARG A 214 -7.52 11.41 7.84
N THR A 215 -6.68 10.56 8.41
CA THR A 215 -5.53 11.01 9.19
C THR A 215 -4.48 11.67 8.31
N PRO A 216 -3.69 12.60 8.86
CA PRO A 216 -2.76 13.42 8.07
C PRO A 216 -1.58 12.63 7.48
N ASN A 217 -1.25 11.45 8.03
CA ASN A 217 -0.25 10.53 7.47
C ASN A 217 -0.72 9.80 6.19
N ASN A 218 -2.01 9.81 5.87
CA ASN A 218 -2.53 9.31 4.59
C ASN A 218 -2.32 10.34 3.47
N VAL A 219 -1.07 10.56 3.08
CA VAL A 219 -0.70 11.56 2.06
C VAL A 219 -1.22 11.21 0.67
N MET A 220 -1.29 12.20 -0.23
CA MET A 220 -1.91 12.04 -1.55
C MET A 220 -1.07 11.21 -2.53
N SER A 221 0.23 11.02 -2.27
CA SER A 221 1.09 10.09 -3.00
C SER A 221 0.78 8.63 -2.68
N MET A 222 0.12 8.34 -1.56
CA MET A 222 -0.35 6.98 -1.21
C MET A 222 -1.69 6.71 -1.91
N ALA A 223 -1.64 6.09 -3.07
CA ALA A 223 -2.84 5.80 -3.88
C ALA A 223 -3.55 4.49 -3.49
N ALA A 224 -2.87 3.61 -2.76
CA ALA A 224 -3.44 2.39 -2.23
C ALA A 224 -3.01 2.15 -0.79
N ILE A 225 -3.82 1.39 -0.06
CA ILE A 225 -3.53 0.89 1.27
C ILE A 225 -3.93 -0.57 1.33
N ILE A 226 -3.02 -1.41 1.83
CA ILE A 226 -3.26 -2.83 2.04
C ILE A 226 -3.46 -3.13 3.53
N GLY A 227 -4.59 -3.76 3.85
CA GLY A 227 -4.81 -4.51 5.08
C GLY A 227 -4.66 -6.01 4.84
N HIS A 228 -4.85 -6.84 5.87
CA HIS A 228 -4.59 -8.29 5.80
C HIS A 228 -5.18 -8.99 4.54
N ARG A 229 -6.44 -8.73 4.19
CA ARG A 229 -7.09 -9.20 2.94
C ARG A 229 -7.98 -8.15 2.30
N SER A 230 -7.63 -6.89 2.48
CA SER A 230 -8.40 -5.78 1.93
C SER A 230 -7.45 -4.80 1.25
N VAL A 231 -7.78 -4.37 0.05
CA VAL A 231 -7.02 -3.35 -0.68
C VAL A 231 -7.93 -2.16 -0.89
N TYR A 232 -7.52 -1.00 -0.40
CA TYR A 232 -8.23 0.27 -0.57
C TYR A 232 -7.53 1.06 -1.67
N ILE A 233 -8.21 1.31 -2.79
CA ILE A 233 -7.74 2.19 -3.86
C ILE A 233 -8.40 3.56 -3.68
N ARG A 234 -7.57 4.60 -3.59
CA ARG A 234 -7.98 5.97 -3.23
C ARG A 234 -8.12 6.85 -4.47
N LEU A 235 -9.35 7.09 -4.92
CA LEU A 235 -9.59 7.83 -6.17
C LEU A 235 -9.13 9.30 -6.08
N GLU A 236 -9.29 9.94 -4.92
CA GLU A 236 -8.80 11.31 -4.70
C GLU A 236 -7.27 11.39 -4.82
N SER A 237 -6.53 10.40 -4.28
CA SER A 237 -5.08 10.28 -4.45
C SER A 237 -4.71 10.08 -5.91
N LEU A 238 -5.36 9.15 -6.62
CA LEU A 238 -5.10 8.92 -8.04
C LEU A 238 -5.33 10.18 -8.88
N LYS A 239 -6.43 10.92 -8.66
CA LYS A 239 -6.70 12.19 -9.36
C LYS A 239 -5.67 13.27 -9.02
N THR A 240 -5.16 13.27 -7.79
CA THR A 240 -4.09 14.20 -7.38
C THR A 240 -2.79 13.88 -8.09
N ILE A 241 -2.40 12.60 -8.16
CA ILE A 241 -1.22 12.15 -8.92
C ILE A 241 -1.38 12.49 -10.40
N PHE A 242 -2.56 12.23 -10.98
CA PHE A 242 -2.89 12.63 -12.34
C PHE A 242 -2.65 14.13 -12.58
N THR A 243 -3.19 14.98 -11.71
CA THR A 243 -3.04 16.44 -11.82
C THR A 243 -1.59 16.89 -11.65
N GLN A 244 -0.92 16.44 -10.59
CA GLN A 244 0.41 16.93 -10.21
C GLN A 244 1.55 16.35 -11.07
N LYS A 245 1.38 15.14 -11.61
CA LYS A 245 2.41 14.47 -12.43
C LYS A 245 2.12 14.60 -13.92
N TRP A 246 0.90 14.26 -14.34
CA TRP A 246 0.58 14.06 -15.74
C TRP A 246 0.04 15.33 -16.39
N LEU A 247 -0.87 16.04 -15.73
CA LEU A 247 -1.38 17.32 -16.23
C LEU A 247 -0.31 18.42 -16.19
N HIS A 248 0.54 18.40 -15.16
CA HIS A 248 1.67 19.34 -15.02
C HIS A 248 2.66 19.30 -16.19
N CYS A 249 2.69 18.21 -16.98
CA CYS A 249 3.52 18.12 -18.18
C CYS A 249 3.24 19.23 -19.21
N PHE A 250 2.04 19.84 -19.16
CA PHE A 250 1.63 20.94 -20.05
C PHE A 250 1.81 22.33 -19.42
N ARG A 251 2.29 22.39 -18.17
CA ARG A 251 2.34 23.61 -17.35
C ARG A 251 3.75 24.05 -16.96
N TYR A 252 4.78 23.42 -17.54
CA TYR A 252 6.16 23.78 -17.28
C TYR A 252 6.46 25.24 -17.63
N ASP A 253 7.03 25.97 -16.66
CA ASP A 253 7.63 27.26 -16.90
C ASP A 253 9.01 27.13 -17.59
N GLU A 254 9.61 28.25 -18.00
CA GLU A 254 10.92 28.21 -18.69
C GLU A 254 12.06 27.70 -17.78
N MET A 255 11.99 27.96 -16.48
CA MET A 255 12.99 27.51 -15.53
C MET A 255 12.95 25.99 -15.37
N GLU A 256 11.75 25.41 -15.27
CA GLU A 256 11.54 23.96 -15.25
C GLU A 256 12.01 23.32 -16.56
N LYS A 257 11.72 23.92 -17.72
CA LYS A 257 12.20 23.42 -19.01
C LYS A 257 13.73 23.39 -19.10
N ASP A 258 14.39 24.44 -18.61
CA ASP A 258 15.85 24.50 -18.61
C ASP A 258 16.46 23.47 -17.65
N ASP A 259 15.84 23.23 -16.50
CA ASP A 259 16.25 22.18 -15.56
C ASP A 259 16.06 20.76 -16.16
N ILE A 260 14.94 20.52 -16.88
CA ILE A 260 14.72 19.27 -17.61
C ILE A 260 15.82 19.06 -18.66
N ARG A 261 16.16 20.10 -19.45
CA ARG A 261 17.24 20.03 -20.47
C ARG A 261 18.61 19.83 -19.84
N GLY A 262 18.84 20.40 -18.66
CA GLY A 262 20.10 20.31 -17.92
C GLY A 262 20.36 18.90 -17.34
N SER A 263 19.33 18.07 -17.17
CA SER A 263 19.44 16.75 -16.54
C SER A 263 18.96 15.63 -17.45
N SER A 264 19.87 14.78 -17.92
CA SER A 264 19.51 13.59 -18.71
C SER A 264 18.49 12.70 -18.00
N LYS A 265 18.51 12.63 -16.66
CA LYS A 265 17.59 11.79 -15.89
C LYS A 265 16.17 12.39 -15.86
N ARG A 266 16.04 13.71 -15.76
CA ARG A 266 14.75 14.42 -15.88
C ARG A 266 14.25 14.39 -17.32
N ALA A 267 15.09 14.68 -18.30
CA ALA A 267 14.73 14.59 -19.71
C ALA A 267 14.17 13.19 -20.06
N ILE A 268 14.77 12.12 -19.55
CA ILE A 268 14.24 10.76 -19.74
C ILE A 268 12.90 10.56 -19.01
N SER A 269 12.78 10.99 -17.74
CA SER A 269 11.52 10.94 -16.98
C SER A 269 10.37 11.57 -17.78
N GLU A 270 10.60 12.78 -18.29
CA GLU A 270 9.65 13.49 -19.15
C GLU A 270 9.40 12.76 -20.48
N GLY A 271 10.44 12.23 -21.12
CA GLY A 271 10.32 11.44 -22.34
C GLY A 271 9.41 10.21 -22.19
N ILE A 272 9.48 9.51 -21.05
CA ILE A 272 8.58 8.40 -20.74
C ILE A 272 7.13 8.90 -20.65
N LYS A 273 6.91 10.02 -19.94
CA LYS A 273 5.58 10.61 -19.78
C LYS A 273 4.97 11.03 -21.11
N PHE A 274 5.71 11.77 -21.94
CA PHE A 274 5.26 12.17 -23.27
C PHE A 274 5.02 10.96 -24.19
N LYS A 275 5.82 9.88 -24.07
CA LYS A 275 5.54 8.64 -24.79
C LYS A 275 4.20 8.04 -24.36
N ALA A 276 3.92 7.94 -23.07
CA ALA A 276 2.63 7.46 -22.58
C ALA A 276 1.47 8.33 -23.09
N LEU A 277 1.57 9.66 -22.97
CA LEU A 277 0.54 10.60 -23.45
C LEU A 277 0.30 10.49 -24.97
N SER A 278 1.36 10.28 -25.76
CA SER A 278 1.23 10.08 -27.21
C SER A 278 0.43 8.83 -27.57
N LEU A 279 0.48 7.78 -26.76
CA LEU A 279 -0.30 6.54 -26.96
C LEU A 279 -1.78 6.72 -26.62
N PHE A 280 -2.13 7.76 -25.85
CA PHE A 280 -3.51 8.22 -25.69
C PHE A 280 -3.96 9.18 -26.81
N GLY A 281 -3.03 9.65 -27.66
CA GLY A 281 -3.31 10.67 -28.66
C GLY A 281 -3.43 12.08 -28.09
N VAL A 282 -2.92 12.32 -26.88
CA VAL A 282 -3.01 13.61 -26.17
C VAL A 282 -1.88 14.54 -26.57
N LYS A 283 -2.23 15.79 -26.87
CA LYS A 283 -1.32 16.88 -27.26
C LYS A 283 -1.53 18.16 -26.45
N SER A 284 -2.60 18.24 -25.68
CA SER A 284 -2.92 19.41 -24.86
C SER A 284 -3.47 19.03 -23.49
N GLU A 285 -3.46 20.01 -22.59
CA GLU A 285 -4.06 19.87 -21.25
C GLU A 285 -5.55 19.51 -21.34
N GLN A 286 -6.30 20.14 -22.24
CA GLN A 286 -7.73 19.91 -22.42
C GLN A 286 -8.02 18.49 -22.92
N GLU A 287 -7.20 17.98 -23.83
CA GLU A 287 -7.32 16.60 -24.32
C GLU A 287 -7.02 15.58 -23.21
N LEU A 288 -6.07 15.87 -22.32
CA LEU A 288 -5.76 15.02 -21.18
C LEU A 288 -6.92 14.99 -20.18
N MET A 289 -7.47 16.15 -19.82
CA MET A 289 -8.64 16.26 -18.95
C MET A 289 -9.84 15.49 -19.50
N ALA A 290 -10.06 15.53 -20.82
CA ALA A 290 -11.16 14.81 -21.47
C ALA A 290 -11.07 13.27 -21.34
N ILE A 291 -9.89 12.73 -21.01
CA ILE A 291 -9.66 11.29 -20.81
C ILE A 291 -9.30 10.93 -19.36
N GLU A 292 -9.46 11.85 -18.40
CA GLU A 292 -9.05 11.68 -17.00
C GLU A 292 -9.51 10.33 -16.44
N ASP A 293 -10.81 10.03 -16.50
CA ASP A 293 -11.36 8.78 -15.96
C ASP A 293 -10.71 7.52 -16.55
N LYS A 294 -10.40 7.54 -17.85
CA LYS A 294 -9.74 6.42 -18.53
C LYS A 294 -8.30 6.29 -18.08
N PHE A 295 -7.58 7.41 -17.96
CA PHE A 295 -6.18 7.43 -17.53
C PHE A 295 -6.05 6.99 -16.06
N VAL A 296 -6.85 7.59 -15.18
CA VAL A 296 -6.93 7.28 -13.75
C VAL A 296 -7.30 5.82 -13.53
N LYS A 297 -8.19 5.25 -14.35
CA LYS A 297 -8.50 3.81 -14.31
C LYS A 297 -7.30 2.95 -14.69
N ASP A 298 -6.59 3.28 -15.77
CA ASP A 298 -5.42 2.51 -16.21
C ASP A 298 -4.28 2.57 -15.16
N MET A 299 -4.03 3.73 -14.55
CA MET A 299 -3.08 3.92 -13.43
C MET A 299 -3.54 3.23 -12.14
N GLY A 300 -4.81 3.35 -11.77
CA GLY A 300 -5.36 2.69 -10.59
C GLY A 300 -5.34 1.16 -10.71
N GLU A 301 -5.48 0.62 -11.93
CA GLU A 301 -5.35 -0.81 -12.17
C GLU A 301 -3.91 -1.29 -11.96
N THR A 302 -2.88 -0.55 -12.40
CA THR A 302 -1.50 -0.97 -12.14
C THR A 302 -1.17 -1.00 -10.65
N ILE A 303 -1.63 0.00 -9.90
CA ILE A 303 -1.45 0.07 -8.44
C ILE A 303 -2.21 -1.08 -7.74
N LEU A 304 -3.45 -1.35 -8.12
CA LEU A 304 -4.21 -2.48 -7.55
C LEU A 304 -3.49 -3.82 -7.73
N TYR A 305 -3.03 -4.10 -8.95
CA TYR A 305 -2.36 -5.36 -9.22
C TYR A 305 -0.99 -5.46 -8.54
N HIS A 306 -0.34 -4.34 -8.19
CA HIS A 306 0.87 -4.33 -7.37
C HIS A 306 0.55 -4.86 -5.95
N GLU A 307 -0.48 -4.34 -5.31
CA GLU A 307 -0.92 -4.80 -3.97
C GLU A 307 -1.36 -6.27 -3.97
N LEU A 308 -2.08 -6.71 -5.02
CA LEU A 308 -2.43 -8.12 -5.19
C LEU A 308 -1.20 -9.00 -5.44
N GLY A 309 -0.16 -8.43 -6.07
CA GLY A 309 1.15 -9.05 -6.28
C GLY A 309 1.85 -9.36 -4.97
N HIS A 310 1.86 -8.42 -4.02
CA HIS A 310 2.40 -8.64 -2.66
C HIS A 310 1.72 -9.83 -1.98
N GLY A 311 0.39 -9.84 -1.98
CA GLY A 311 -0.41 -10.93 -1.44
C GLY A 311 -0.04 -12.30 -2.02
N LEU A 312 0.16 -12.35 -3.35
CA LEU A 312 0.55 -13.58 -4.03
C LEU A 312 1.98 -14.01 -3.69
N VAL A 313 2.93 -13.07 -3.69
CA VAL A 313 4.35 -13.36 -3.41
C VAL A 313 4.53 -13.87 -1.98
N GLN A 314 3.93 -13.19 -1.01
CA GLN A 314 4.08 -13.47 0.42
C GLN A 314 3.33 -14.74 0.88
N HIS A 315 2.22 -15.11 0.22
CA HIS A 315 1.37 -16.22 0.68
C HIS A 315 1.45 -17.49 -0.17
N ASP A 316 1.71 -17.38 -1.48
CA ASP A 316 1.63 -18.52 -2.40
C ASP A 316 2.97 -18.89 -3.08
N ILE A 317 3.87 -17.92 -3.27
CA ILE A 317 5.15 -18.11 -3.98
C ILE A 317 6.30 -18.38 -3.01
N LEU A 318 6.53 -17.47 -2.05
CA LEU A 318 7.55 -17.62 -1.03
C LEU A 318 7.00 -18.35 0.19
N SER A 319 7.88 -18.97 0.97
CA SER A 319 7.48 -19.41 2.30
C SER A 319 7.30 -18.18 3.20
N ALA A 320 6.40 -18.26 4.18
CA ALA A 320 6.20 -17.16 5.14
C ALA A 320 7.51 -16.83 5.89
N GLU A 321 8.38 -17.81 6.11
CA GLU A 321 9.68 -17.58 6.75
C GLU A 321 10.65 -16.82 5.83
N ASP A 322 10.77 -17.20 4.56
CA ASP A 322 11.68 -16.51 3.62
C ASP A 322 11.22 -15.07 3.34
N ALA A 323 9.92 -14.87 3.13
CA ALA A 323 9.35 -13.53 2.90
C ALA A 323 9.60 -12.59 4.10
N THR A 324 9.36 -13.07 5.32
CA THR A 324 9.54 -12.24 6.53
C THR A 324 11.01 -12.00 6.89
N ILE A 325 11.93 -12.92 6.57
CA ILE A 325 13.37 -12.64 6.68
C ILE A 325 13.77 -11.54 5.69
N ALA A 326 13.29 -11.62 4.44
CA ALA A 326 13.59 -10.62 3.42
C ALA A 326 13.09 -9.22 3.85
N GLU A 327 11.87 -9.12 4.35
CA GLU A 327 11.33 -7.86 4.91
C GLU A 327 12.16 -7.35 6.09
N ALA A 328 12.54 -8.23 7.02
CA ALA A 328 13.31 -7.87 8.20
C ALA A 328 14.68 -7.27 7.87
N THR A 329 15.22 -7.51 6.67
CA THR A 329 16.46 -6.87 6.23
C THR A 329 16.37 -5.34 6.15
N ARG A 330 15.16 -4.75 6.10
CA ARG A 330 14.93 -3.29 6.17
C ARG A 330 15.59 -2.63 7.40
N ILE A 331 15.89 -3.42 8.44
CA ILE A 331 16.67 -2.98 9.61
C ILE A 331 18.08 -2.49 9.22
N TYR A 332 18.63 -3.00 8.12
CA TYR A 332 19.88 -2.55 7.49
C TYR A 332 19.68 -1.36 6.54
N GLY A 333 18.49 -0.76 6.52
CA GLY A 333 18.09 0.24 5.54
C GLY A 333 17.51 -0.39 4.29
N GLU A 334 17.19 0.46 3.30
CA GLU A 334 16.76 0.02 1.98
C GLU A 334 17.89 -0.76 1.30
N ASN A 335 17.58 -1.93 0.76
CA ASN A 335 18.58 -2.84 0.23
C ASN A 335 18.02 -3.71 -0.90
N ILE A 336 18.86 -4.57 -1.47
CA ILE A 336 18.46 -5.41 -2.60
C ILE A 336 17.27 -6.34 -2.32
N TYR A 337 17.09 -6.82 -1.09
CA TYR A 337 16.02 -7.76 -0.78
C TYR A 337 14.67 -7.07 -0.61
N THR A 338 14.62 -5.89 0.01
CA THR A 338 13.40 -5.06 0.05
C THR A 338 12.99 -4.66 -1.36
N ALA A 339 13.95 -4.20 -2.18
CA ALA A 339 13.71 -3.88 -3.58
C ALA A 339 13.27 -5.09 -4.43
N LEU A 340 13.80 -6.29 -4.15
CA LEU A 340 13.38 -7.52 -4.82
C LEU A 340 11.96 -7.95 -4.44
N LEU A 341 11.50 -7.72 -3.20
CA LEU A 341 10.12 -8.02 -2.83
C LEU A 341 9.14 -7.13 -3.60
N GLU A 342 9.40 -5.82 -3.68
CA GLU A 342 8.62 -4.89 -4.51
C GLU A 342 8.63 -5.29 -5.98
N PHE A 343 9.81 -5.57 -6.53
CA PHE A 343 9.96 -6.08 -7.90
C PHE A 343 9.18 -7.38 -8.12
N MET A 344 9.23 -8.32 -7.18
CA MET A 344 8.52 -9.58 -7.31
C MET A 344 7.00 -9.40 -7.26
N ALA A 345 6.48 -8.45 -6.48
CA ALA A 345 5.07 -8.09 -6.50
C ALA A 345 4.65 -7.56 -7.88
N ASP A 346 5.47 -6.70 -8.49
CA ASP A 346 5.22 -6.14 -9.83
C ASP A 346 5.14 -7.20 -10.93
N PHE A 347 6.07 -8.15 -10.86
CA PHE A 347 6.24 -9.20 -11.85
C PHE A 347 5.55 -10.52 -11.43
N ALA A 348 4.71 -10.49 -10.39
CA ALA A 348 4.12 -11.71 -9.85
C ALA A 348 3.33 -12.46 -10.94
N PRO A 349 3.56 -13.78 -11.11
CA PRO A 349 2.91 -14.61 -12.13
C PRO A 349 1.40 -14.71 -11.89
N SER A 350 0.67 -15.28 -12.84
CA SER A 350 -0.74 -15.59 -12.62
C SER A 350 -0.93 -16.85 -11.80
N HIS A 351 -1.52 -16.73 -10.61
CA HIS A 351 -1.92 -17.85 -9.78
C HIS A 351 -3.23 -17.53 -9.04
N ASN A 352 -4.18 -18.46 -9.00
CA ASN A 352 -5.47 -18.31 -8.31
C ASN A 352 -6.24 -16.98 -8.59
N LYS A 353 -6.19 -16.50 -9.84
CA LYS A 353 -6.76 -15.21 -10.30
C LYS A 353 -6.04 -13.95 -9.80
N LEU A 354 -4.99 -14.09 -9.00
CA LEU A 354 -4.06 -13.02 -8.65
C LEU A 354 -2.90 -12.98 -9.66
N CYS A 355 -2.30 -11.80 -9.81
CA CYS A 355 -1.04 -11.58 -10.52
C CYS A 355 -0.52 -10.17 -10.22
N GLY A 356 0.72 -9.89 -10.59
CA GLY A 356 1.28 -8.54 -10.58
C GLY A 356 0.82 -7.70 -11.78
N PRO A 357 1.08 -6.38 -11.76
CA PRO A 357 0.72 -5.44 -12.82
C PRO A 357 1.33 -5.83 -14.16
N ILE A 358 2.58 -6.29 -14.19
CA ILE A 358 3.26 -6.59 -15.45
C ILE A 358 2.63 -7.82 -16.13
N TYR A 359 2.30 -8.86 -15.36
CA TYR A 359 1.57 -10.01 -15.91
C TYR A 359 0.15 -9.62 -16.32
N ASN A 360 -0.53 -8.74 -15.56
CA ASN A 360 -1.84 -8.22 -15.96
C ASN A 360 -1.78 -7.49 -17.31
N MET A 361 -0.75 -6.68 -17.56
CA MET A 361 -0.53 -6.06 -18.88
C MET A 361 -0.35 -7.10 -19.98
N CYS A 362 0.36 -8.21 -19.73
CA CYS A 362 0.46 -9.33 -20.69
C CYS A 362 -0.91 -9.93 -21.02
N LYS A 363 -1.79 -10.10 -20.02
CA LYS A 363 -3.18 -10.56 -20.23
C LYS A 363 -3.99 -9.55 -21.03
N ILE A 364 -3.83 -8.26 -20.76
CA ILE A 364 -4.53 -7.18 -21.49
C ILE A 364 -4.05 -7.12 -22.95
N ALA A 365 -2.75 -7.27 -23.20
CA ALA A 365 -2.15 -7.17 -24.53
C ALA A 365 -2.76 -8.16 -25.54
N LYS A 366 -3.24 -9.32 -25.06
CA LYS A 366 -3.94 -10.33 -25.87
C LYS A 366 -5.28 -9.84 -26.44
N LYS A 367 -5.87 -8.78 -25.85
CA LYS A 367 -7.18 -8.23 -26.22
C LYS A 367 -7.12 -6.78 -26.67
N ASP A 368 -6.25 -5.99 -26.06
CA ASP A 368 -6.07 -4.56 -26.32
C ASP A 368 -4.58 -4.22 -26.14
N LEU A 369 -3.81 -4.42 -27.22
CA LEU A 369 -2.36 -4.16 -27.23
C LEU A 369 -2.05 -2.70 -26.89
N ASN A 370 -2.80 -1.75 -27.46
CA ASN A 370 -2.60 -0.32 -27.22
C ASN A 370 -2.81 0.03 -25.74
N ARG A 371 -3.76 -0.61 -25.06
CA ARG A 371 -3.94 -0.45 -23.61
C ARG A 371 -2.80 -1.00 -22.80
N ALA A 372 -2.34 -2.20 -23.12
CA ALA A 372 -1.19 -2.76 -22.41
C ALA A 372 0.04 -1.88 -22.60
N THR A 373 0.30 -1.39 -23.82
CA THR A 373 1.45 -0.53 -24.12
C THR A 373 1.38 0.81 -23.37
N ARG A 374 0.23 1.50 -23.32
CA ARG A 374 0.13 2.76 -22.56
C ARG A 374 0.27 2.54 -21.06
N MET A 375 -0.32 1.47 -20.51
CA MET A 375 -0.14 1.09 -19.10
C MET A 375 1.33 0.79 -18.77
N TYR A 376 2.05 0.15 -19.69
CA TYR A 376 3.48 -0.15 -19.54
C TYR A 376 4.32 1.13 -19.39
N TYR A 377 4.06 2.15 -20.21
CA TYR A 377 4.78 3.42 -20.12
C TYR A 377 4.34 4.29 -18.94
N ILE A 378 3.07 4.25 -18.54
CA ILE A 378 2.63 4.83 -17.25
C ILE A 378 3.45 4.22 -16.12
N TYR A 379 3.49 2.89 -16.06
CA TYR A 379 4.19 2.18 -14.99
C TYR A 379 5.69 2.45 -15.00
N MET A 380 6.31 2.47 -16.18
CA MET A 380 7.73 2.81 -16.30
C MET A 380 8.03 4.21 -15.75
N SER A 381 7.11 5.17 -15.92
CA SER A 381 7.23 6.51 -15.32
C SER A 381 7.02 6.49 -13.81
N ASP A 382 6.15 5.64 -13.28
CA ASP A 382 5.93 5.51 -11.82
C ASP A 382 7.13 4.87 -11.11
N THR A 383 7.91 4.06 -11.82
CA THR A 383 9.11 3.40 -11.28
C THR A 383 10.43 4.15 -11.54
N TRP A 384 10.37 5.36 -12.10
CA TRP A 384 11.55 6.16 -12.40
C TRP A 384 11.84 7.14 -11.28
N PHE A 385 12.76 6.81 -10.37
CA PHE A 385 13.15 7.69 -9.26
C PHE A 385 14.51 8.37 -9.48
N PHE A 386 15.09 8.31 -10.67
CA PHE A 386 16.41 8.92 -10.92
C PHE A 386 16.37 10.45 -11.02
N ASP A 387 15.19 11.05 -11.14
CA ASP A 387 14.94 12.49 -11.25
C ASP A 387 14.76 13.21 -9.91
N THR A 388 14.85 12.49 -8.79
CA THR A 388 14.85 13.03 -7.42
C THR A 388 16.22 12.85 -6.74
N GLU A 389 16.49 13.69 -5.75
CA GLU A 389 17.65 13.56 -4.86
C GLU A 389 17.49 12.43 -3.83
N ASP A 390 16.25 12.02 -3.56
CA ASP A 390 15.95 10.90 -2.67
C ASP A 390 16.39 9.58 -3.30
N LYS A 391 17.36 8.92 -2.66
CA LYS A 391 17.98 7.69 -3.15
C LYS A 391 17.28 6.43 -2.64
N TYR A 392 16.26 6.55 -1.78
CA TYR A 392 15.57 5.42 -1.18
C TYR A 392 15.14 4.40 -2.26
N MET A 393 14.44 4.83 -3.30
CA MET A 393 13.91 3.93 -4.34
C MET A 393 14.87 3.62 -5.51
N TYR A 394 16.17 3.93 -5.39
CA TYR A 394 17.10 3.78 -6.52
C TYR A 394 17.35 2.32 -6.91
N ILE A 395 17.52 1.41 -5.95
CA ILE A 395 17.76 -0.02 -6.25
C ILE A 395 16.54 -0.62 -6.95
N TYR A 396 15.34 -0.31 -6.46
CA TYR A 396 14.08 -0.69 -7.10
C TYR A 396 13.99 -0.14 -8.53
N SER A 397 14.26 1.17 -8.72
CA SER A 397 14.28 1.79 -10.06
C SER A 397 15.26 1.11 -11.02
N GLU A 398 16.42 0.69 -10.54
CA GLU A 398 17.43 -0.01 -11.35
C GLU A 398 16.93 -1.38 -11.79
N LEU A 399 16.36 -2.16 -10.88
CA LEU A 399 15.76 -3.46 -11.20
C LEU A 399 14.64 -3.30 -12.23
N MET A 400 13.71 -2.36 -11.98
CA MET A 400 12.59 -2.08 -12.87
C MET A 400 13.08 -1.62 -14.24
N ALA A 401 13.93 -0.60 -14.32
CA ALA A 401 14.39 -0.06 -15.58
C ALA A 401 15.19 -1.08 -16.39
N LEU A 402 16.10 -1.86 -15.77
CA LEU A 402 16.87 -2.90 -16.47
C LEU A 402 15.93 -3.91 -17.13
N VAL A 403 14.96 -4.43 -16.38
CA VAL A 403 14.08 -5.48 -16.86
C VAL A 403 13.06 -4.93 -17.85
N LEU A 404 12.43 -3.80 -17.58
CA LEU A 404 11.45 -3.22 -18.50
C LEU A 404 12.08 -2.84 -19.84
N LEU A 405 13.30 -2.28 -19.85
CA LEU A 405 13.98 -1.89 -21.09
C LEU A 405 14.32 -3.07 -22.01
N LYS A 406 14.47 -4.28 -21.45
CA LYS A 406 14.72 -5.50 -22.22
C LYS A 406 13.62 -5.77 -23.26
N TYR A 407 12.38 -5.41 -22.94
CA TYR A 407 11.21 -5.72 -23.75
C TYR A 407 10.78 -4.57 -24.68
N VAL A 408 11.46 -3.42 -24.60
CA VAL A 408 11.22 -2.28 -25.50
C VAL A 408 12.03 -2.46 -26.79
N LYS A 409 11.32 -2.59 -27.91
CA LYS A 409 11.91 -2.70 -29.25
C LYS A 409 12.34 -1.33 -29.77
N ALA A 410 13.11 -1.31 -30.86
CA ALA A 410 13.63 -0.07 -31.46
C ALA A 410 12.52 0.88 -31.94
N ASP A 411 11.36 0.34 -32.33
CA ASP A 411 10.15 1.11 -32.68
C ASP A 411 9.32 1.52 -31.45
N GLN A 412 9.84 1.29 -30.24
CA GLN A 412 9.19 1.54 -28.95
C GLN A 412 7.92 0.70 -28.71
N SER A 413 7.72 -0.39 -29.48
CA SER A 413 6.71 -1.40 -29.16
C SER A 413 7.22 -2.35 -28.06
N ILE A 414 6.31 -3.01 -27.36
CA ILE A 414 6.62 -3.88 -26.22
C ILE A 414 6.44 -5.35 -26.61
N ASP A 415 7.43 -6.19 -26.30
CA ASP A 415 7.36 -7.63 -26.47
C ASP A 415 6.67 -8.33 -25.29
N PHE A 416 5.34 -8.19 -25.20
CA PHE A 416 4.53 -8.83 -24.16
C PHE A 416 4.57 -10.36 -24.20
N GLY A 417 4.80 -10.96 -25.38
CA GLY A 417 4.88 -12.41 -25.52
C GLY A 417 6.11 -12.98 -24.84
N ARG A 418 7.28 -12.38 -25.09
CA ARG A 418 8.52 -12.74 -24.39
C ARG A 418 8.44 -12.44 -22.90
N LEU A 419 7.85 -11.30 -22.54
CA LEU A 419 7.66 -10.91 -21.14
C LEU A 419 6.82 -11.93 -20.39
N GLU A 420 5.69 -12.38 -20.94
CA GLU A 420 4.85 -13.42 -20.31
C GLU A 420 5.61 -14.74 -20.10
N GLN A 421 6.40 -15.17 -21.08
CA GLN A 421 7.22 -16.40 -20.98
C GLN A 421 8.26 -16.31 -19.88
N ASP A 422 8.93 -15.16 -19.75
CA ASP A 422 9.94 -14.93 -18.71
C ASP A 422 9.32 -14.88 -17.28
N LEU A 423 7.99 -14.73 -17.18
CA LEU A 423 7.21 -14.71 -15.94
C LEU A 423 6.47 -16.01 -15.61
N GLU A 424 6.53 -17.05 -16.44
CA GLU A 424 5.91 -18.32 -16.08
C GLU A 424 6.54 -18.90 -14.79
N PHE A 425 5.71 -19.54 -13.96
CA PHE A 425 6.12 -20.04 -12.65
C PHE A 425 5.44 -21.38 -12.33
N GLU A 426 6.24 -22.33 -11.84
CA GLU A 426 5.74 -23.55 -11.23
C GLU A 426 6.30 -23.72 -9.81
N LYS A 427 5.46 -24.13 -8.86
CA LYS A 427 5.85 -24.26 -7.44
C LYS A 427 7.07 -25.17 -7.20
N ASN A 428 7.28 -26.17 -8.06
CA ASN A 428 8.42 -27.09 -7.99
C ASN A 428 9.64 -26.64 -8.83
N TYR A 429 9.74 -25.35 -9.17
CA TYR A 429 10.81 -24.78 -10.02
C TYR A 429 12.23 -25.12 -9.55
N ALA A 430 12.43 -25.37 -8.26
CA ALA A 430 13.73 -25.78 -7.72
C ALA A 430 14.32 -26.99 -8.46
N LYS A 431 13.47 -27.97 -8.82
CA LYS A 431 13.85 -29.20 -9.53
C LYS A 431 13.92 -29.04 -11.05
N LYS A 432 13.47 -27.91 -11.60
CA LYS A 432 13.50 -27.69 -13.06
C LYS A 432 14.93 -27.45 -13.55
N PRO A 433 15.33 -28.08 -14.68
CA PRO A 433 16.64 -27.85 -15.30
C PRO A 433 16.72 -26.46 -15.95
N LYS A 434 15.63 -25.99 -16.57
CA LYS A 434 15.51 -24.66 -17.16
C LYS A 434 14.48 -23.87 -16.39
N LYS A 435 14.94 -22.83 -15.69
CA LYS A 435 14.11 -21.89 -14.92
C LYS A 435 13.81 -20.66 -15.77
N THR A 436 12.61 -20.11 -15.64
CA THR A 436 12.26 -18.78 -16.17
C THR A 436 13.03 -17.68 -15.45
N PHE A 437 12.89 -16.43 -15.91
CA PHE A 437 13.52 -15.31 -15.21
C PHE A 437 12.97 -15.14 -13.80
N PHE A 438 11.64 -15.16 -13.64
CA PHE A 438 11.00 -15.06 -12.33
C PHE A 438 11.41 -16.22 -11.40
N GLU A 439 11.40 -17.47 -11.89
CA GLU A 439 11.85 -18.64 -11.10
C GLU A 439 13.33 -18.54 -10.67
N LYS A 440 14.21 -17.94 -11.50
CA LYS A 440 15.61 -17.70 -11.12
C LYS A 440 15.72 -16.68 -9.99
N LEU A 441 14.92 -15.61 -10.03
CA LEU A 441 14.87 -14.61 -8.96
C LEU A 441 14.38 -15.22 -7.64
N CYS A 442 13.27 -15.97 -7.67
CA CYS A 442 12.79 -16.69 -6.50
C CYS A 442 13.87 -17.60 -5.90
N HIS A 443 14.57 -18.36 -6.76
CA HIS A 443 15.62 -19.26 -6.32
C HIS A 443 16.78 -18.52 -5.63
N LEU A 444 17.22 -17.39 -6.21
CA LEU A 444 18.28 -16.57 -5.63
C LEU A 444 17.86 -16.01 -4.27
N LEU A 445 16.65 -15.45 -4.18
CA LEU A 445 16.13 -14.89 -2.94
C LEU A 445 16.08 -15.95 -1.83
N VAL A 446 15.50 -17.13 -2.09
CA VAL A 446 15.40 -18.22 -1.10
C VAL A 446 16.77 -18.67 -0.60
N LEU A 447 17.76 -18.83 -1.49
CA LEU A 447 19.12 -19.20 -1.09
C LEU A 447 19.76 -18.15 -0.18
N ASP A 448 19.55 -16.87 -0.48
CA ASP A 448 20.08 -15.76 0.30
C ASP A 448 19.36 -15.64 1.66
N MET A 449 18.05 -15.89 1.73
CA MET A 449 17.31 -15.93 3.00
C MET A 449 17.77 -17.07 3.91
N GLN A 450 18.05 -18.24 3.34
CA GLN A 450 18.64 -19.36 4.08
C GLN A 450 20.02 -19.01 4.64
N ALA A 451 20.84 -18.27 3.88
CA ALA A 451 22.14 -17.81 4.35
C ALA A 451 22.01 -16.80 5.50
N LEU A 452 21.12 -15.80 5.37
CA LEU A 452 20.85 -14.81 6.42
C LEU A 452 20.31 -15.47 7.70
N LYS A 453 19.39 -16.43 7.55
CA LYS A 453 18.92 -17.28 8.65
C LYS A 453 20.08 -18.00 9.33
N GLY A 454 20.98 -18.60 8.55
CA GLY A 454 22.17 -19.26 9.07
C GLY A 454 23.06 -18.30 9.87
N MET A 455 23.23 -17.06 9.41
CA MET A 455 23.99 -16.04 10.14
C MET A 455 23.31 -15.66 11.46
N ALA A 456 22.00 -15.38 11.45
CA ALA A 456 21.27 -15.02 12.66
C ALA A 456 21.23 -16.17 13.68
N THR A 457 20.95 -17.40 13.23
CA THR A 457 20.84 -18.56 14.12
C THR A 457 22.19 -19.03 14.67
N GLY A 458 23.27 -18.79 13.93
CA GLY A 458 24.64 -19.10 14.35
C GLY A 458 25.36 -18.00 15.14
N ALA A 459 24.75 -16.83 15.31
CA ALA A 459 25.36 -15.68 15.99
C ALA A 459 25.43 -15.85 17.52
N LYS A 460 26.38 -15.16 18.13
CA LYS A 460 26.44 -14.93 19.58
C LYS A 460 25.90 -13.55 19.91
N TYR A 461 25.05 -13.46 20.93
CA TYR A 461 24.38 -12.22 21.33
C TYR A 461 24.85 -11.79 22.71
N THR A 462 25.03 -10.50 22.94
CA THR A 462 25.36 -9.95 24.27
C THR A 462 24.17 -9.17 24.82
N LEU A 463 23.46 -9.75 25.79
CA LEU A 463 22.31 -9.12 26.42
C LEU A 463 22.58 -8.88 27.91
N ALA A 464 22.50 -7.62 28.35
CA ALA A 464 22.81 -7.21 29.73
C ALA A 464 24.20 -7.73 30.21
N GLY A 465 25.20 -7.66 29.32
CA GLY A 465 26.58 -8.10 29.61
C GLY A 465 26.78 -9.61 29.64
N LYS A 466 25.77 -10.43 29.33
CA LYS A 466 25.88 -11.89 29.25
C LYS A 466 25.77 -12.39 27.81
N GLU A 467 26.64 -13.32 27.44
CA GLU A 467 26.53 -14.02 26.16
C GLU A 467 25.29 -14.91 26.17
N LYS A 468 24.54 -14.88 25.07
CA LYS A 468 23.31 -15.62 24.80
C LYS A 468 23.40 -16.23 23.41
N ASN A 469 22.87 -17.44 23.28
CA ASN A 469 22.70 -18.08 21.98
C ASN A 469 21.30 -17.81 21.38
N TYR A 470 21.11 -18.18 20.12
CA TYR A 470 19.84 -18.00 19.42
C TYR A 470 18.65 -18.70 20.11
N LYS A 471 18.85 -19.87 20.74
CA LYS A 471 17.76 -20.57 21.43
C LYS A 471 17.22 -19.75 22.59
N GLU A 472 18.12 -19.18 23.40
CA GLU A 472 17.75 -18.29 24.50
C GLU A 472 17.07 -17.01 23.99
N LEU A 473 17.57 -16.43 22.89
CA LEU A 473 16.96 -15.25 22.27
C LEU A 473 15.55 -15.53 21.73
N LYS A 474 15.35 -16.70 21.12
CA LYS A 474 14.04 -17.17 20.64
C LYS A 474 13.05 -17.28 21.80
N GLU A 475 13.46 -17.86 22.92
CA GLU A 475 12.61 -17.97 24.12
C GLU A 475 12.21 -16.59 24.67
N ILE A 476 13.15 -15.62 24.68
CA ILE A 476 12.86 -14.24 25.07
C ILE A 476 11.82 -13.62 24.14
N CYS A 477 12.00 -13.72 22.82
CA CYS A 477 11.06 -13.18 21.83
C CYS A 477 9.66 -13.81 22.00
N LEU A 478 9.59 -15.14 22.14
CA LEU A 478 8.32 -15.85 22.33
C LEU A 478 7.59 -15.39 23.59
N ASN A 479 8.31 -15.17 24.69
CA ASN A 479 7.71 -14.68 25.93
C ASN A 479 7.21 -13.24 25.80
N LEU A 480 7.90 -12.39 25.03
CA LEU A 480 7.44 -11.02 24.73
C LEU A 480 6.16 -11.03 23.88
N PHE A 481 6.09 -11.87 22.84
CA PHE A 481 4.88 -11.99 22.00
C PHE A 481 3.68 -12.51 22.80
N LYS A 482 3.86 -13.57 23.60
CA LYS A 482 2.78 -14.10 24.45
C LYS A 482 2.22 -13.05 25.41
N LYS A 483 3.07 -12.14 25.91
CA LYS A 483 2.68 -11.08 26.83
C LYS A 483 1.88 -9.96 26.14
N ASN A 484 2.22 -9.62 24.90
CA ASN A 484 1.65 -8.46 24.21
C ASN A 484 0.47 -8.80 23.29
N ASP A 485 0.51 -9.94 22.60
CA ASP A 485 -0.39 -10.23 21.47
C ASP A 485 -1.24 -11.49 21.67
N GLY A 486 -1.04 -12.23 22.76
CA GLY A 486 -1.72 -13.51 23.02
C GLY A 486 -1.13 -14.68 22.23
N PHE A 487 -1.93 -15.71 21.94
CA PHE A 487 -1.47 -16.90 21.21
C PHE A 487 -1.65 -16.71 19.70
N VAL A 488 -0.56 -16.45 18.99
CA VAL A 488 -0.48 -16.51 17.52
C VAL A 488 0.35 -17.73 17.14
N HIS A 489 -0.07 -18.46 16.11
CA HIS A 489 0.61 -19.69 15.71
C HIS A 489 1.97 -19.37 15.07
N GLU A 490 3.07 -19.96 15.58
CA GLU A 490 4.47 -19.62 15.23
C GLU A 490 4.86 -19.80 13.75
N ARG A 491 3.97 -20.29 12.91
CA ARG A 491 4.20 -20.55 11.48
C ARG A 491 3.48 -19.57 10.58
N THR A 492 2.67 -18.68 11.13
CA THR A 492 1.89 -17.72 10.34
C THR A 492 2.69 -16.46 10.10
N TYR A 493 2.32 -15.73 9.06
CA TYR A 493 2.98 -14.49 8.68
C TYR A 493 2.93 -13.44 9.80
N GLU A 494 1.78 -13.35 10.47
CA GLU A 494 1.52 -12.40 11.57
C GLU A 494 2.47 -12.63 12.75
N PHE A 495 2.91 -13.86 12.99
CA PHE A 495 3.93 -14.16 13.98
C PHE A 495 5.34 -13.93 13.42
N LEU A 496 5.62 -14.45 12.23
CA LEU A 496 6.97 -14.50 11.68
C LEU A 496 7.52 -13.11 11.31
N SER A 497 6.67 -12.19 10.83
CA SER A 497 7.08 -10.83 10.45
C SER A 497 7.68 -10.04 11.62
N PRO A 498 6.97 -9.83 12.75
CA PRO A 498 7.57 -9.14 13.89
C PRO A 498 8.66 -9.98 14.57
N TYR A 499 8.58 -11.31 14.51
CA TYR A 499 9.62 -12.21 15.04
C TYR A 499 10.96 -11.99 14.36
N TRP A 500 11.02 -12.10 13.02
CA TRP A 500 12.26 -11.92 12.27
C TRP A 500 12.75 -10.48 12.31
N THR A 501 11.86 -9.50 12.33
CA THR A 501 12.22 -8.10 12.59
C THR A 501 12.97 -7.97 13.92
N ASN A 502 12.47 -8.57 15.01
CA ASN A 502 13.18 -8.53 16.29
C ASN A 502 14.52 -9.27 16.25
N ILE A 503 14.57 -10.47 15.66
CA ILE A 503 15.80 -11.27 15.57
C ILE A 503 16.89 -10.52 14.78
N ILE A 504 16.57 -10.02 13.59
CA ILE A 504 17.53 -9.25 12.78
C ILE A 504 17.89 -7.92 13.47
N GLY A 505 16.95 -7.31 14.19
CA GLY A 505 17.20 -6.17 15.07
C GLY A 505 18.23 -6.47 16.17
N TYR A 506 18.16 -7.65 16.77
CA TYR A 506 19.16 -8.11 17.74
C TYR A 506 20.50 -8.44 17.08
N VAL A 507 20.49 -9.00 15.86
CA VAL A 507 21.73 -9.20 15.10
C VAL A 507 22.46 -7.87 14.96
N LYS A 508 21.76 -6.83 14.49
CA LYS A 508 22.33 -5.50 14.28
C LYS A 508 22.80 -4.81 15.56
N LYS A 509 22.05 -4.94 16.65
CA LYS A 509 22.31 -4.15 17.88
C LYS A 509 23.31 -4.81 18.83
N ILE A 510 23.28 -6.14 18.94
CA ILE A 510 23.91 -6.85 20.07
C ILE A 510 24.57 -8.18 19.69
N SER A 511 24.79 -8.47 18.41
CA SER A 511 25.44 -9.72 17.99
C SER A 511 26.84 -9.53 17.40
N ASP A 512 27.62 -10.60 17.40
CA ASP A 512 28.91 -10.68 16.70
C ASP A 512 28.80 -10.78 15.17
N SER A 513 27.59 -10.97 14.64
CA SER A 513 27.34 -11.26 13.23
C SER A 513 26.85 -10.05 12.44
N ASP A 514 26.69 -8.88 13.08
CA ASP A 514 26.22 -7.65 12.45
C ASP A 514 26.99 -7.30 11.17
N LYS A 515 28.32 -7.07 11.30
CA LYS A 515 29.19 -6.73 10.15
C LYS A 515 29.20 -7.80 9.07
N LYS A 516 29.05 -9.08 9.44
CA LYS A 516 29.02 -10.18 8.47
C LYS A 516 27.73 -10.13 7.65
N MET A 517 26.61 -9.85 8.30
CA MET A 517 25.30 -9.71 7.65
C MET A 517 25.27 -8.48 6.74
N ASP A 518 25.74 -7.33 7.23
CA ASP A 518 25.82 -6.08 6.46
C ASP A 518 26.66 -6.23 5.19
N ASN A 519 27.87 -6.80 5.32
CA ASN A 519 28.75 -7.07 4.17
C ASN A 519 28.14 -8.07 3.18
N PHE A 520 27.38 -9.07 3.68
CA PHE A 520 26.71 -10.03 2.82
C PHE A 520 25.60 -9.36 2.01
N ILE A 521 24.77 -8.52 2.62
CA ILE A 521 23.72 -7.76 1.93
C ILE A 521 24.34 -6.87 0.85
N ALA A 522 25.38 -6.08 1.20
CA ALA A 522 26.04 -5.18 0.27
C ALA A 522 26.73 -5.91 -0.91
N GLN A 523 27.32 -7.09 -0.67
CA GLN A 523 27.89 -7.90 -1.75
C GLN A 523 26.80 -8.46 -2.67
N LYS A 524 25.68 -8.90 -2.09
CA LYS A 524 24.58 -9.51 -2.84
C LYS A 524 23.85 -8.51 -3.72
N GLU A 525 23.75 -7.25 -3.29
CA GLU A 525 23.25 -6.17 -4.14
C GLU A 525 24.02 -6.09 -5.46
N LYS A 526 25.36 -6.03 -5.39
CA LYS A 526 26.22 -5.97 -6.58
C LYS A 526 26.07 -7.21 -7.45
N ASP A 527 26.03 -8.40 -6.84
CA ASP A 527 25.94 -9.67 -7.55
C ASP A 527 24.59 -9.83 -8.27
N ILE A 528 23.50 -9.44 -7.61
CA ILE A 528 22.14 -9.53 -8.15
C ILE A 528 21.99 -8.51 -9.28
N LEU A 529 22.30 -7.23 -9.06
CA LEU A 529 22.21 -6.20 -10.10
C LEU A 529 23.04 -6.56 -11.34
N ARG A 530 24.23 -7.14 -11.14
CA ARG A 530 25.05 -7.66 -12.24
C ARG A 530 24.34 -8.77 -13.02
N LYS A 531 23.71 -9.73 -12.35
CA LYS A 531 22.94 -10.81 -13.00
C LYS A 531 21.74 -10.25 -13.77
N ILE A 532 21.05 -9.25 -13.23
CA ILE A 532 19.91 -8.60 -13.89
C ILE A 532 20.37 -7.81 -15.12
N LEU A 533 21.49 -7.11 -15.05
CA LEU A 533 22.07 -6.45 -16.21
C LEU A 533 22.44 -7.45 -17.32
N ILE A 534 23.11 -8.57 -16.97
CA ILE A 534 23.44 -9.62 -17.94
C ILE A 534 22.17 -10.22 -18.56
N PHE A 535 21.14 -10.46 -17.74
CA PHE A 535 19.85 -10.93 -18.24
C PHE A 535 19.24 -9.94 -19.23
N SER A 536 19.28 -8.64 -18.92
CA SER A 536 18.59 -7.60 -19.67
C SER A 536 19.33 -7.23 -20.96
N ALA A 537 20.62 -6.90 -20.85
CA ALA A 537 21.46 -6.41 -21.94
C ALA A 537 22.16 -7.51 -22.74
N GLY A 538 22.29 -8.71 -22.16
CA GLY A 538 23.23 -9.74 -22.64
C GLY A 538 24.65 -9.52 -22.09
N LYS A 539 25.43 -10.60 -22.02
CA LYS A 539 26.79 -10.58 -21.43
C LYS A 539 27.72 -9.60 -22.14
N GLU A 540 27.72 -9.57 -23.47
CA GLU A 540 28.59 -8.70 -24.26
C GLU A 540 28.34 -7.21 -23.98
N ASN A 541 27.08 -6.78 -23.95
CA ASN A 541 26.74 -5.38 -23.65
C ASN A 541 27.01 -5.02 -22.19
N ALA A 542 26.77 -5.95 -21.26
CA ALA A 542 27.11 -5.76 -19.85
C ALA A 542 28.62 -5.57 -19.65
N GLU A 543 29.46 -6.29 -20.41
CA GLU A 543 30.91 -6.12 -20.39
C GLU A 543 31.34 -4.78 -21.03
N LYS A 544 30.72 -4.37 -22.15
CA LYS A 544 30.99 -3.07 -22.81
C LYS A 544 30.72 -1.87 -21.89
N CYS A 545 29.71 -1.95 -21.02
CA CYS A 545 29.41 -0.89 -20.05
C CYS A 545 30.13 -1.07 -18.70
N ASN A 546 31.09 -2.01 -18.61
CA ASN A 546 31.81 -2.36 -17.38
C ASN A 546 30.87 -2.67 -16.19
N PHE A 547 29.77 -3.39 -16.48
CA PHE A 547 28.71 -3.72 -15.53
C PHE A 547 28.05 -2.51 -14.84
N ASN A 548 28.19 -1.30 -15.41
CA ASN A 548 27.50 -0.11 -14.92
C ASN A 548 26.06 -0.10 -15.44
N TYR A 549 25.13 -0.54 -14.58
CA TYR A 549 23.71 -0.64 -14.91
C TYR A 549 23.05 0.71 -15.20
N ARG A 550 23.40 1.80 -14.46
CA ARG A 550 22.84 3.14 -14.71
C ARG A 550 23.29 3.69 -16.06
N LYS A 551 24.57 3.50 -16.40
CA LYS A 551 25.09 3.89 -17.72
C LYS A 551 24.32 3.19 -18.83
N TYR A 552 24.15 1.88 -18.73
CA TYR A 552 23.37 1.11 -19.70
C TYR A 552 21.91 1.59 -19.80
N ILE A 553 21.22 1.82 -18.68
CA ILE A 553 19.85 2.33 -18.68
C ILE A 553 19.75 3.66 -19.45
N LEU A 554 20.62 4.62 -19.13
CA LEU A 554 20.61 5.94 -19.75
C LEU A 554 20.96 5.90 -21.24
N GLU A 555 21.96 5.10 -21.63
CA GLU A 555 22.35 4.90 -23.03
C GLU A 555 21.20 4.23 -23.82
N ARG A 556 20.58 3.19 -23.25
CA ARG A 556 19.47 2.50 -23.89
C ARG A 556 18.24 3.39 -24.09
N MET A 557 17.93 4.26 -23.13
CA MET A 557 16.85 5.25 -23.29
C MET A 557 17.13 6.25 -24.41
N LYS A 558 18.39 6.68 -24.57
CA LYS A 558 18.81 7.55 -25.68
C LYS A 558 18.72 6.84 -27.02
N GLU A 559 19.18 5.58 -27.11
CA GLU A 559 19.04 4.75 -28.32
C GLU A 559 17.58 4.59 -28.75
N LEU A 560 16.69 4.38 -27.78
CA LEU A 560 15.25 4.26 -27.99
C LEU A 560 14.57 5.60 -28.27
N LYS A 561 15.28 6.73 -28.19
CA LYS A 561 14.73 8.08 -28.31
C LYS A 561 13.59 8.37 -27.31
N ILE A 562 13.75 7.89 -26.08
CA ILE A 562 12.83 8.14 -24.96
C ILE A 562 13.48 9.20 -24.06
N TYR A 563 13.41 10.45 -24.49
CA TYR A 563 13.84 11.63 -23.73
C TYR A 563 13.14 12.87 -24.29
N TRP A 564 12.91 13.86 -23.44
CA TRP A 564 12.34 15.15 -23.81
C TRP A 564 13.38 15.98 -24.57
N GLN A 565 12.95 16.56 -25.70
CA GLN A 565 13.79 17.33 -26.62
C GLN A 565 13.58 18.83 -26.45
#